data_AF-A0A2V9Q7X4-F1
#
_entry.id   AF-A0A2V9Q7X4-F1
#
_cell.length_a   1.000
_cell.length_b   1.000
_cell.length_c   1.000
_cell.angle_alpha   90.00
_cell.angle_beta   90.00
_cell.angle_gamma   90.00
#
_symmetry.space_group_name_H-M   'P 1'
#
loop_
_entity.id
_entity.type
_entity.pdbx_description
1 polymer ?
#
loop_
_entity_poly.entity_id
_entity_poly.type
_entity_poly.pdbx_seq_one_letter_code
_entity_poly.pdbx_strand_id
1 'polypeptide(L)'
;MEPGAAYVSDLVGCALFDRDREVGVIQDVRFGAGEAPLLIVRSGKSELEIPYAQEFLLRVDLEHKRIEMNLPEALLDVNAPLTDDEKREQRR
;
A
#
# COMPACT_ATOMS: atom_id res chain seq x y z
N MET A 1 11.16 4.74 20.34
CA MET A 1 10.34 4.81 19.12
C MET A 1 10.61 6.13 18.47
N GLU A 2 11.09 6.10 17.23
CA GLU A 2 11.16 7.31 16.42
C GLU A 2 9.73 7.75 16.10
N PRO A 3 9.37 9.03 16.30
CA PRO A 3 7.98 9.50 16.20
C PRO A 3 7.33 9.24 14.84
N GLY A 4 8.12 9.10 13.78
CA GLY A 4 7.63 8.73 12.45
C GLY A 4 7.16 7.27 12.34
N ALA A 5 7.85 6.32 12.98
CA ALA A 5 7.49 4.90 12.86
C ALA A 5 6.16 4.57 13.55
N ALA A 6 5.89 5.20 14.71
CA ALA A 6 4.63 5.03 15.42
C ALA A 6 3.44 5.54 14.59
N TYR A 7 3.57 6.70 13.95
CA TYR A 7 2.50 7.30 13.13
C TYR A 7 2.12 6.42 11.92
N VAL A 8 3.10 5.77 11.28
CA VAL A 8 2.83 4.90 10.13
C VAL A 8 2.19 3.58 10.57
N SER A 9 2.52 3.06 11.76
CA SER A 9 1.86 1.87 12.31
C SER A 9 0.38 2.10 12.64
N ASP A 10 -0.02 3.32 13.01
CA ASP A 10 -1.44 3.69 13.20
C ASP A 10 -2.27 3.64 11.91
N LEU A 11 -1.63 3.57 10.75
CA LEU A 11 -2.32 3.44 9.46
C LEU A 11 -2.91 2.04 9.24
N VAL A 12 -2.46 1.03 10.00
CA VAL A 12 -3.00 -0.33 9.90
C VAL A 12 -4.49 -0.34 10.22
N GLY A 13 -5.29 -0.90 9.32
CA GLY A 13 -6.75 -0.89 9.39
C GLY A 13 -7.41 0.31 8.73
N CYS A 14 -6.65 1.26 8.19
CA CYS A 14 -7.19 2.33 7.36
C CYS A 14 -7.43 1.86 5.92
N ALA A 15 -8.46 2.40 5.28
CA ALA A 15 -8.71 2.25 3.86
C ALA A 15 -7.85 3.25 3.07
N LEU A 16 -7.07 2.73 2.12
CA LEU A 16 -6.26 3.50 1.18
C LEU A 16 -7.08 3.81 -0.07
N PHE A 17 -7.07 5.07 -0.46
CA PHE A 17 -7.69 5.58 -1.67
C PHE A 17 -6.62 6.19 -2.59
N ASP A 18 -6.71 5.86 -3.87
CA ASP A 18 -6.07 6.61 -4.94
C ASP A 18 -7.06 7.68 -5.40
N ARG A 19 -6.88 8.90 -4.90
CA ARG A 19 -7.85 10.00 -5.01
C ARG A 19 -9.24 9.57 -4.51
N ASP A 20 -10.18 9.32 -5.41
CA ASP A 20 -11.56 8.90 -5.08
C ASP A 20 -11.76 7.37 -5.18
N ARG A 21 -10.79 6.65 -5.74
CA ARG A 21 -10.87 5.19 -5.94
C ARG A 21 -10.32 4.45 -4.73
N GLU A 22 -11.13 3.59 -4.12
CA GLU A 22 -10.65 2.69 -3.08
C GLU A 22 -9.66 1.67 -3.67
N VAL A 23 -8.46 1.62 -3.08
CA VAL A 23 -7.42 0.64 -3.42
C VAL A 23 -7.60 -0.60 -2.56
N GLY A 24 -7.82 -0.42 -1.25
CA GLY A 24 -8.07 -1.50 -0.30
C GLY A 24 -7.75 -1.09 1.14
N VAL A 25 -7.63 -2.07 2.04
CA VAL A 25 -7.38 -1.83 3.47
C VAL A 25 -5.94 -2.17 3.82
N ILE A 26 -5.24 -1.27 4.50
CA ILE A 26 -3.89 -1.48 5.00
C ILE A 26 -3.93 -2.56 6.08
N GLN A 27 -3.19 -3.65 5.89
CA GLN A 27 -3.10 -4.77 6.83
C GLN A 27 -1.81 -4.75 7.64
N ASP A 28 -0.74 -4.22 7.06
CA ASP A 28 0.59 -4.21 7.69
C ASP A 28 1.45 -3.08 7.08
N VAL A 29 2.58 -2.79 7.72
CA VAL A 29 3.56 -1.80 7.27
C VAL A 29 4.95 -2.41 7.39
N ARG A 30 5.69 -2.43 6.28
CA ARG A 30 7.05 -2.93 6.21
C ARG A 30 8.04 -1.78 6.14
N PHE A 31 9.02 -1.79 7.03
CA PHE A 31 10.08 -0.80 7.08
C PHE A 31 11.34 -1.36 6.41
N GLY A 32 11.85 -0.66 5.40
CA GLY A 32 13.13 -0.96 4.74
C GLY A 32 14.30 -0.19 5.36
N ALA A 33 15.51 -0.47 4.88
CA ALA A 33 16.72 0.24 5.31
C ALA A 33 16.90 1.55 4.51
N GLY A 34 16.33 2.65 4.99
CA GLY A 34 16.53 3.99 4.42
C GLY A 34 15.57 4.38 3.28
N GLU A 35 14.63 3.51 2.95
CA GLU A 35 13.56 3.76 1.97
C GLU A 35 12.24 4.12 2.65
N ALA A 36 11.29 4.66 1.89
CA ALA A 36 9.94 4.90 2.38
C ALA A 36 9.30 3.58 2.87
N PRO A 37 8.56 3.58 3.99
CA PRO A 37 7.86 2.38 4.45
C PRO A 37 6.88 1.87 3.38
N LEU A 38 6.72 0.56 3.23
CA LEU A 38 5.75 -0.05 2.33
C LEU A 38 4.46 -0.36 3.11
N LEU A 39 3.32 0.10 2.59
CA LEU A 39 1.99 -0.27 3.06
C LEU A 39 1.58 -1.57 2.39
N ILE A 40 1.21 -2.56 3.19
CA ILE A 40 0.66 -3.82 2.70
C ILE A 40 -0.86 -3.67 2.64
N VAL A 41 -1.41 -3.53 1.45
CA VAL A 41 -2.82 -3.20 1.21
C VAL A 41 -3.55 -4.41 0.66
N ARG A 42 -4.61 -4.83 1.35
CA ARG A 42 -5.48 -5.91 0.90
C ARG A 42 -6.60 -5.37 0.02
N SER A 43 -6.62 -5.83 -1.24
CA SER A 43 -7.68 -5.55 -2.20
C SER A 43 -8.35 -6.87 -2.62
N GLY A 44 -9.48 -7.18 -1.98
CA GLY A 44 -10.16 -8.48 -2.18
C GLY A 44 -9.28 -9.66 -1.77
N LYS A 45 -8.87 -10.48 -2.75
CA LYS A 45 -7.99 -11.66 -2.55
C LYS A 45 -6.51 -11.36 -2.80
N SER A 46 -6.20 -10.16 -3.26
CA SER A 46 -4.84 -9.75 -3.62
C SER A 46 -4.26 -8.83 -2.56
N GLU A 47 -2.93 -8.79 -2.51
CA GLU A 47 -2.15 -7.93 -1.64
C GLU A 47 -1.26 -7.04 -2.51
N LEU A 48 -1.21 -5.75 -2.19
CA LEU A 48 -0.47 -4.73 -2.92
C LEU A 48 0.56 -4.11 -1.98
N GLU A 49 1.77 -3.86 -2.47
CA GLU A 49 2.81 -3.18 -1.71
C GLU A 49 2.95 -1.74 -2.21
N ILE A 50 2.45 -0.79 -1.42
CA ILE A 50 2.39 0.61 -1.81
C ILE A 50 3.38 1.43 -0.98
N PRO A 51 4.42 2.05 -1.56
CA PRO A 51 5.32 2.93 -0.83
C PRO A 51 4.60 4.14 -0.23
N TYR A 52 4.72 4.28 1.09
CA TYR A 52 4.27 5.44 1.85
C TYR A 52 5.25 6.61 1.68
N ALA A 53 5.25 7.19 0.48
CA ALA A 53 6.04 8.37 0.15
C ALA A 53 5.23 9.65 0.36
N GLN A 54 5.83 10.63 1.03
CA GLN A 54 5.17 11.91 1.33
C GLN A 54 4.77 12.69 0.07
N GLU A 55 5.47 12.49 -1.06
CA GLU A 55 5.14 13.12 -2.34
C GLU A 55 3.80 12.64 -2.93
N PHE A 56 3.39 11.42 -2.60
CA PHE A 56 2.10 10.87 -3.05
C PHE A 56 0.98 11.11 -2.04
N LEU A 57 1.29 11.52 -0.81
CA LEU A 57 0.30 11.67 0.25
C LEU A 57 -0.53 12.94 0.05
N LEU A 58 -1.85 12.78 -0.11
CA LEU A 58 -2.78 13.90 -0.21
C LEU A 58 -3.42 14.22 1.14
N ARG A 59 -3.89 13.19 1.86
CA ARG A 59 -4.58 13.35 3.15
C ARG A 59 -4.48 12.09 3.99
N VAL A 60 -4.41 12.29 5.32
CA VAL A 60 -4.56 11.24 6.32
C VAL A 60 -5.69 11.65 7.26
N ASP A 61 -6.68 10.79 7.40
CA ASP A 61 -7.84 10.97 8.27
C ASP A 61 -7.97 9.72 9.16
N LEU A 62 -7.23 9.72 10.27
CA LEU A 62 -7.21 8.59 11.21
C LEU A 62 -8.54 8.41 11.93
N GLU A 63 -9.31 9.49 12.12
CA GLU A 63 -10.63 9.45 12.75
C GLU A 63 -11.61 8.63 11.92
N HIS A 64 -11.59 8.82 10.60
CA HIS A 64 -12.41 8.06 9.65
C HIS A 64 -11.70 6.83 9.08
N LYS A 65 -10.48 6.52 9.55
CA LYS A 65 -9.63 5.44 9.03
C LYS A 65 -9.45 5.48 7.51
N ARG A 66 -9.18 6.66 6.96
CA ARG A 66 -9.03 6.92 5.53
C ARG A 66 -7.68 7.55 5.22
N ILE A 67 -7.01 7.06 4.18
CA ILE A 67 -5.78 7.65 3.64
C ILE A 67 -5.98 7.88 2.16
N GLU A 68 -5.63 9.07 1.68
CA GLU A 68 -5.73 9.45 0.28
C GLU A 68 -4.34 9.72 -0.26
N MET A 69 -3.99 9.03 -1.34
CA MET A 69 -2.75 9.18 -2.05
C MET A 69 -3.01 9.44 -3.54
N ASN A 70 -2.01 10.01 -4.21
CA ASN A 70 -1.97 10.20 -5.65
C ASN A 70 -0.93 9.26 -6.23
N LEU A 71 -1.31 8.01 -6.43
CA LEU A 71 -0.39 6.95 -6.85
C LEU A 71 -0.22 7.01 -8.38
N PRO A 72 1.01 6.88 -8.91
CA PRO A 72 1.21 6.77 -10.34
C PRO A 72 0.61 5.45 -10.85
N GLU A 73 -0.04 5.47 -12.02
CA GLU A 73 -0.73 4.29 -12.59
C GLU A 73 0.20 3.07 -12.73
N ALA A 74 1.45 3.30 -13.12
CA ALA A 74 2.47 2.26 -13.24
C ALA A 74 2.75 1.49 -11.93
N LEU A 75 2.53 2.11 -10.77
CA LEU A 75 2.76 1.48 -9.45
C LEU A 75 1.64 0.49 -9.08
N LEU A 76 0.43 0.72 -9.58
CA LEU A 76 -0.68 -0.21 -9.39
C LEU A 76 -0.59 -1.39 -10.37
N ASP A 77 0.01 -1.18 -11.55
CA ASP A 77 0.21 -2.20 -12.57
C ASP A 77 1.29 -3.23 -12.16
N VAL A 78 2.42 -2.78 -11.58
CA VAL A 78 3.49 -3.68 -11.09
C VAL A 78 3.08 -4.53 -9.88
N ASN A 79 2.10 -4.06 -9.11
CA ASN A 79 1.55 -4.78 -7.96
C ASN A 79 0.36 -5.67 -8.33
N ALA A 80 -0.05 -5.71 -9.61
CA ALA A 80 -1.00 -6.72 -10.04
C ALA A 80 -0.40 -8.08 -9.67
N PRO A 81 -1.14 -8.96 -8.98
CA PRO A 81 -0.63 -10.29 -8.68
C PRO A 81 -0.15 -10.88 -10.00
N LEU A 82 0.99 -11.58 -10.00
CA LEU A 82 1.25 -12.59 -11.02
C LEU A 82 -0.04 -13.40 -11.10
N THR A 83 -0.86 -13.11 -12.11
CA THR A 83 -2.00 -13.94 -12.44
C THR A 83 -1.42 -15.34 -12.57
N ASP A 84 -2.15 -16.32 -12.04
CA ASP A 84 -1.83 -17.73 -11.89
C ASP A 84 -1.15 -18.41 -13.12
N ASP A 85 -1.10 -17.73 -14.26
CA ASP A 85 -0.40 -18.07 -15.50
C ASP A 85 1.14 -18.18 -15.36
N GLU A 86 1.78 -17.33 -14.56
CA GLU A 86 3.26 -17.33 -14.40
C GLU A 86 3.79 -18.42 -13.46
N LYS A 87 2.93 -19.35 -13.00
CA LYS A 87 3.37 -20.55 -12.24
C LYS A 87 3.63 -21.77 -13.12
N ARG A 88 3.28 -21.73 -14.41
CA ARG A 88 3.32 -22.91 -15.29
C ARG A 88 4.57 -23.00 -16.17
N GLU A 89 5.35 -21.93 -16.32
CA GLU A 89 6.47 -21.90 -17.27
C GLU A 89 7.86 -22.19 -16.67
N GLN A 90 8.00 -22.27 -15.33
CA GLN A 90 9.27 -22.68 -14.70
C GLN A 90 9.40 -24.18 -14.41
N ARG A 91 8.55 -25.01 -15.05
CA ARG A 91 8.70 -26.46 -15.04
C ARG A 91 8.49 -27.02 -16.45
N ARG A 92 9.38 -26.65 -17.37
CA ARG A 92 9.63 -27.42 -18.59
C ARG A 92 11.12 -27.55 -18.82
#